data_AF-A0A2G5V2P7-F1
#
_entry.id   AF-A0A2G5V2P7-F1
#
_cell.length_a   1.000
_cell.length_b   1.000
_cell.length_c   1.000
_cell.angle_alpha   90.00
_cell.angle_beta   90.00
_cell.angle_gamma   90.00
#
_symmetry.space_group_name_H-M   'P 1'
#
loop_
_entity.id
_entity.type
_entity.pdbx_description
1 polymer ?
#
loop_
_entity_poly.entity_id
_entity_poly.type
_entity_poly.pdbx_seq_one_letter_code
_entity_poly.pdbx_strand_id
1 'polypeptide(L)'
;MLRYSVLFLLAAVTTILVNGEQCQNGGTPINATSCQCPAFIAGANCETVKCQRWGIPDKDRCVCAPGWYDKYCGIRGCRPPNEGNLDNSKRSIIVVFNTKTSMAAQLDSLRANFKTIVNSITQNWNNNNQTENWIANYMFYGFVQGTQ
;
A
#
# COMPACT_ATOMS: atom_id res chain seq x y z
N MET A 1 14.44 70.28 24.05
CA MET A 1 15.68 69.53 24.32
C MET A 1 15.25 68.24 25.02
N LEU A 2 15.41 66.99 24.56
CA LEU A 2 16.26 66.33 23.57
C LEU A 2 15.37 65.38 22.72
N ARG A 3 15.65 65.30 21.42
CA ARG A 3 15.09 64.29 20.50
C ARG A 3 15.96 63.02 20.58
N TYR A 4 15.39 61.89 20.98
CA TYR A 4 16.04 60.59 20.79
C TYR A 4 15.75 60.09 19.38
N SER A 5 16.69 60.37 18.47
CA SER A 5 16.66 59.86 17.09
C SER A 5 17.11 58.41 17.10
N VAL A 6 16.15 57.48 17.09
CA VAL A 6 16.42 56.07 16.80
C VAL A 6 16.69 55.97 15.30
N LEU A 7 17.96 55.93 14.91
CA LEU A 7 18.35 55.58 13.55
C LEU A 7 17.98 54.11 13.33
N PHE A 8 16.84 53.88 12.67
CA PHE A 8 16.55 52.60 12.02
C PHE A 8 17.49 52.47 10.83
N LEU A 9 18.60 51.76 11.02
CA LEU A 9 19.37 51.20 9.93
C LEU A 9 18.46 50.21 9.19
N LEU A 10 17.92 50.62 8.04
CA LEU A 10 17.40 49.69 7.05
C LEU A 10 18.59 48.82 6.58
N ALA A 11 18.79 47.69 7.24
CA ALA A 11 19.53 46.60 6.65
C ALA A 11 18.72 46.16 5.43
N ALA A 12 19.16 46.56 4.24
CA ALA A 12 18.72 45.93 3.01
C ALA A 12 19.20 44.48 3.08
N VAL A 13 18.36 43.60 3.61
CA VAL A 13 18.50 42.16 3.43
C VAL A 13 18.27 41.94 1.94
N THR A 14 19.34 41.99 1.15
CA THR A 14 19.34 41.36 -0.15
C THR A 14 19.11 39.87 0.10
N THR A 15 17.86 39.44 0.01
CA THR A 15 17.56 38.05 -0.26
C THR A 15 18.29 37.73 -1.55
N ILE A 16 19.37 36.97 -1.46
CA ILE A 16 19.96 36.36 -2.64
C ILE A 16 18.88 35.39 -3.10
N LEU A 17 18.03 35.83 -4.02
CA LEU A 17 17.24 34.94 -4.85
C LEU A 17 18.28 34.22 -5.70
N VAL A 18 18.86 33.16 -5.13
CA VAL A 18 19.44 32.10 -5.93
C VAL A 18 18.23 31.54 -6.66
N ASN A 19 17.95 32.14 -7.81
CA ASN A 19 17.13 31.56 -8.85
C ASN A 19 17.94 30.40 -9.47
N GLY A 20 18.49 29.56 -8.59
CA GLY A 20 19.03 28.27 -8.96
C GLY A 20 17.83 27.51 -9.46
N GLU A 21 17.87 27.13 -10.74
CA GLU A 21 16.94 26.15 -11.26
C GLU A 21 16.80 25.06 -10.19
N GLN A 22 15.57 24.92 -9.66
CA GLN A 22 15.34 24.06 -8.51
C GLN A 22 15.62 22.63 -8.98
N CYS A 23 16.80 22.13 -8.65
CA CYS A 23 17.22 20.79 -9.00
C CYS A 23 16.14 19.80 -8.56
N GLN A 24 15.58 19.07 -9.52
CA GLN A 24 14.48 18.15 -9.29
C GLN A 24 15.01 16.80 -8.77
N ASN A 25 14.10 15.94 -8.31
CA ASN A 25 14.39 14.54 -7.97
C ASN A 25 15.55 14.33 -6.98
N GLY A 26 15.82 15.30 -6.10
CA GLY A 26 16.90 15.25 -5.11
C GLY A 26 18.28 15.63 -5.65
N GLY A 27 18.34 16.38 -6.76
CA GLY A 27 19.58 16.99 -7.24
C GLY A 27 20.10 18.08 -6.30
N THR A 28 21.42 18.22 -6.22
CA THR A 28 22.09 19.25 -5.41
C THR A 28 22.58 20.37 -6.32
N PRO A 29 22.22 21.64 -6.08
CA PRO A 29 22.72 22.75 -6.89
C PRO A 29 24.23 22.91 -6.67
N ILE A 30 25.01 22.85 -7.76
CA ILE A 30 26.46 23.12 -7.74
C ILE A 30 26.70 24.61 -7.95
N ASN A 31 25.97 25.21 -8.89
CA ASN A 31 26.06 26.62 -9.26
C ASN A 31 24.64 27.19 -9.45
N ALA A 32 24.54 28.49 -9.74
CA ALA A 32 23.26 29.15 -10.01
C ALA A 32 22.47 28.58 -11.20
N THR A 33 23.10 27.77 -12.07
CA THR A 33 22.50 27.23 -13.30
C THR A 33 22.83 25.76 -13.55
N SER A 34 23.31 25.02 -12.53
CA SER A 34 23.75 23.63 -12.75
C SER A 34 23.53 22.76 -11.53
N CYS A 35 23.00 21.55 -11.79
CA CYS A 35 22.63 20.58 -10.78
C CYS A 35 23.52 19.32 -10.83
N GLN A 36 23.93 18.85 -9.67
CA GLN A 36 24.50 17.51 -9.48
C GLN A 36 23.36 16.52 -9.28
N CYS A 37 23.16 15.61 -10.24
CA CYS A 37 22.10 14.62 -10.15
C CYS A 37 22.53 13.39 -9.35
N PRO A 38 21.65 12.85 -8.48
CA PRO A 38 21.90 11.58 -7.82
C PRO A 38 21.87 10.41 -8.81
N ALA A 39 22.29 9.23 -8.35
CA ALA A 39 22.26 8.03 -9.17
C ALA A 39 20.85 7.76 -9.75
N PHE A 40 20.81 7.31 -11.01
CA PHE A 40 19.58 7.02 -11.77
C PHE A 40 18.70 8.24 -12.08
N ILE A 41 19.23 9.45 -11.95
CA ILE A 41 18.62 10.70 -12.42
C ILE A 41 19.56 11.40 -13.40
N ALA A 42 19.02 12.13 -14.36
CA ALA A 42 19.76 12.90 -15.36
C ALA A 42 18.96 14.13 -15.82
N GLY A 43 19.57 14.95 -16.67
CA GLY A 43 19.02 16.21 -17.14
C GLY A 43 19.79 17.41 -16.58
N ALA A 44 19.59 18.58 -17.17
CA ALA A 44 20.25 19.81 -16.71
C ALA A 44 19.81 20.18 -15.29
N ASN A 45 18.54 19.90 -14.98
CA ASN A 45 17.86 20.17 -13.72
C ASN A 45 17.47 18.88 -13.00
N CYS A 46 18.07 17.75 -13.35
CA CYS A 46 17.74 16.44 -12.78
C CYS A 46 16.27 16.04 -12.99
N GLU A 47 15.68 16.46 -14.10
CA GLU A 47 14.28 16.26 -14.47
C GLU A 47 13.99 14.84 -14.99
N THR A 48 15.00 14.14 -15.50
CA THR A 48 14.84 12.85 -16.18
C THR A 48 15.22 11.68 -15.26
N VAL A 49 14.26 10.79 -15.01
CA VAL A 49 14.51 9.54 -14.30
C VAL A 49 15.03 8.47 -15.26
N LYS A 50 16.12 7.79 -14.89
CA LYS A 50 16.67 6.66 -15.63
C LYS A 50 16.16 5.35 -15.05
N CYS A 51 15.29 4.70 -15.79
CA CYS A 51 14.73 3.41 -15.41
C CYS A 51 15.68 2.26 -15.72
N GLN A 52 15.73 1.30 -14.80
CA GLN A 52 16.44 0.04 -15.01
C GLN A 52 15.51 -1.04 -15.54
N ARG A 53 16.08 -2.09 -16.13
CA ARG A 53 15.42 -3.38 -16.42
C ARG A 53 14.04 -3.25 -17.09
N TRP A 54 14.02 -2.54 -18.21
CA TRP A 54 12.80 -2.38 -19.03
C TRP A 54 11.68 -1.60 -18.34
N GLY A 55 12.00 -0.81 -17.32
CA GLY A 55 11.06 0.18 -16.77
C GLY A 55 10.85 1.35 -17.73
N ILE A 56 9.63 1.89 -17.73
CA ILE A 56 9.27 3.07 -18.53
C ILE A 56 9.20 4.27 -17.58
N PRO A 57 9.86 5.40 -17.90
CA PRO A 57 9.78 6.60 -17.08
C PRO A 57 8.36 7.17 -17.08
N ASP A 58 7.83 7.43 -15.89
CA ASP A 58 6.56 8.09 -15.63
C ASP A 58 6.76 9.15 -14.55
N LYS A 59 6.85 10.41 -14.98
CA LYS A 59 7.15 11.57 -14.12
C LYS A 59 8.43 11.39 -13.32
N ASP A 60 8.35 11.39 -12.00
CA ASP A 60 9.46 11.28 -11.06
C ASP A 60 9.79 9.83 -10.68
N ARG A 61 9.18 8.83 -11.31
CA ARG A 61 9.41 7.41 -11.03
C ARG A 61 9.38 6.55 -12.30
N CYS A 62 9.68 5.27 -12.13
CA CYS A 62 9.57 4.28 -13.19
C CYS A 62 8.36 3.36 -13.00
N VAL A 63 7.67 3.07 -14.09
CA VAL A 63 6.71 1.97 -14.21
C VAL A 63 7.50 0.71 -14.50
N CYS A 64 7.46 -0.26 -13.59
CA CYS A 64 8.29 -1.45 -13.64
C CYS A 64 7.56 -2.64 -14.28
N ALA A 65 8.32 -3.47 -15.01
CA ALA A 65 7.84 -4.77 -15.47
C ALA A 65 7.53 -5.70 -14.28
N PRO A 66 6.65 -6.71 -14.44
CA PRO A 66 6.31 -7.66 -13.38
C PRO A 66 7.56 -8.29 -12.75
N GLY A 67 7.64 -8.26 -11.41
CA GLY A 67 8.77 -8.81 -10.64
C GLY A 67 9.82 -7.78 -10.20
N TRP A 68 9.78 -6.55 -10.71
CA TRP A 68 10.66 -5.45 -10.28
C TRP A 68 9.88 -4.41 -9.49
N TYR A 69 10.49 -3.91 -8.42
CA TYR A 69 9.86 -2.96 -7.51
C TYR A 69 10.93 -2.05 -6.91
N ASP A 70 10.93 -0.78 -7.32
CA ASP A 70 11.64 0.35 -6.71
C ASP A 70 11.28 1.62 -7.50
N LYS A 71 11.65 2.81 -7.00
CA LYS A 71 11.51 4.08 -7.74
C LYS A 71 12.16 4.02 -9.14
N TYR A 72 13.25 3.26 -9.27
CA TYR A 72 14.04 3.12 -10.50
C TYR A 72 14.00 1.72 -11.14
N CYS A 73 13.09 0.84 -10.69
CA CYS A 73 13.05 -0.59 -11.09
C CYS A 73 14.36 -1.35 -10.81
N GLY A 74 15.01 -0.99 -9.69
CA GLY A 74 16.23 -1.60 -9.19
C GLY A 74 16.03 -2.96 -8.51
N ILE A 75 17.14 -3.53 -8.03
CA ILE A 75 17.11 -4.62 -7.05
C ILE A 75 17.07 -3.94 -5.69
N ARG A 76 15.87 -3.77 -5.13
CA ARG A 76 15.73 -3.61 -3.68
C ARG A 76 15.26 -4.97 -3.16
N GLY A 77 16.07 -5.57 -2.29
CA GLY A 77 15.82 -6.88 -1.72
C GLY A 77 14.50 -6.92 -0.97
N CYS A 78 13.91 -8.12 -0.95
CA CYS A 78 12.67 -8.52 -0.29
C CYS A 78 11.57 -7.44 -0.32
N ARG A 79 10.53 -7.67 -1.13
CA ARG A 79 9.26 -6.95 -1.04
C ARG A 79 8.93 -6.80 0.45
N PRO A 80 8.83 -5.56 1.00
CA PRO A 80 8.44 -5.41 2.37
C PRO A 80 7.14 -6.19 2.56
N PRO A 81 6.95 -6.87 3.70
CA PRO A 81 5.71 -7.57 3.98
C PRO A 81 4.56 -6.63 3.63
N ASN A 82 3.54 -7.16 2.97
CA ASN A 82 2.37 -6.36 2.63
C ASN A 82 1.81 -5.77 3.93
N GLU A 83 2.07 -4.50 4.20
CA GLU A 83 1.33 -3.72 5.18
C GLU A 83 -0.05 -3.35 4.61
N GLY A 84 -0.61 -4.24 3.79
CA GLY A 84 -2.04 -4.22 3.55
C GLY A 84 -2.66 -4.36 4.91
N ASN A 85 -3.36 -3.30 5.34
CA ASN A 85 -4.21 -3.31 6.50
C ASN A 85 -5.20 -4.47 6.31
N LEU A 86 -4.81 -5.66 6.78
CA LEU A 86 -5.66 -6.82 6.81
C LEU A 86 -6.72 -6.45 7.84
N ASP A 87 -7.86 -6.04 7.34
CA ASP A 87 -9.02 -5.72 8.17
C ASP A 87 -9.46 -7.01 8.86
N ASN A 88 -8.91 -7.24 10.05
CA ASN A 88 -9.21 -8.39 10.90
C ASN A 88 -10.54 -8.19 11.66
N SER A 89 -11.25 -7.07 11.45
CA SER A 89 -12.58 -6.86 12.01
C SER A 89 -13.60 -7.82 11.41
N LYS A 90 -13.36 -8.26 10.16
CA LYS A 90 -14.17 -9.25 9.46
C LYS A 90 -13.41 -10.56 9.26
N ARG A 91 -14.14 -11.66 9.32
CA ARG A 91 -13.63 -13.01 9.14
C ARG A 91 -14.39 -13.74 8.04
N SER A 92 -13.75 -14.76 7.50
CA SER A 92 -14.31 -15.63 6.48
C SER A 92 -14.42 -17.05 7.03
N ILE A 93 -15.55 -17.71 6.80
CA ILE A 93 -15.71 -19.14 7.09
C ILE A 93 -15.56 -19.92 5.79
N ILE A 94 -14.74 -20.97 5.84
CA ILE A 94 -14.64 -21.94 4.75
C ILE A 94 -14.99 -23.31 5.34
N VAL A 95 -16.03 -23.95 4.81
CA VAL A 95 -16.43 -25.31 5.20
C VAL A 95 -16.25 -26.22 4.00
N VAL A 96 -15.41 -27.24 4.19
CA VAL A 96 -15.14 -28.27 3.19
C VAL A 96 -15.72 -29.57 3.69
N PHE A 97 -16.56 -30.22 2.88
CA PHE A 97 -17.19 -31.49 3.26
C PHE A 97 -17.11 -32.52 2.14
N ASN A 98 -17.01 -33.77 2.56
CA ASN A 98 -16.97 -34.91 1.66
C ASN A 98 -18.39 -35.34 1.28
N THR A 99 -18.62 -35.57 0.00
CA THR A 99 -19.92 -35.92 -0.60
C THR A 99 -20.04 -37.40 -0.95
N LYS A 100 -19.10 -38.26 -0.50
CA LYS A 100 -19.21 -39.71 -0.63
C LYS A 100 -20.50 -40.24 0.00
N THR A 101 -21.07 -41.29 -0.59
CA THR A 101 -22.29 -41.96 -0.10
C THR A 101 -22.15 -42.48 1.33
N SER A 102 -20.95 -42.89 1.76
CA SER A 102 -20.67 -43.29 3.14
C SER A 102 -20.88 -42.16 4.17
N MET A 103 -20.88 -40.90 3.73
CA MET A 103 -21.13 -39.73 4.56
C MET A 103 -22.51 -39.10 4.32
N ALA A 104 -23.40 -39.75 3.55
CA ALA A 104 -24.71 -39.20 3.20
C ALA A 104 -25.54 -38.81 4.43
N ALA A 105 -25.62 -39.69 5.44
CA ALA A 105 -26.35 -39.40 6.68
C ALA A 105 -25.78 -38.20 7.46
N GLN A 106 -24.45 -38.03 7.44
CA GLN A 106 -23.78 -36.91 8.10
C GLN A 106 -23.99 -35.61 7.31
N LEU A 107 -24.00 -35.69 5.98
CA LEU A 107 -24.28 -34.55 5.09
C LEU A 107 -25.74 -34.09 5.21
N ASP A 108 -26.68 -35.02 5.35
CA ASP A 108 -28.09 -34.71 5.57
C ASP A 108 -28.32 -34.05 6.95
N SER A 109 -27.65 -34.56 7.99
CA SER A 109 -27.67 -33.93 9.32
C SER A 109 -27.03 -32.54 9.29
N LEU A 110 -25.91 -32.38 8.58
CA LEU A 110 -25.28 -31.07 8.39
C LEU A 110 -26.23 -30.11 7.67
N ARG A 111 -26.87 -30.55 6.57
CA ARG A 111 -27.83 -29.75 5.81
C ARG A 111 -29.01 -29.30 6.66
N ALA A 112 -29.59 -30.20 7.44
CA ALA A 112 -30.73 -29.91 8.31
C ALA A 112 -30.37 -28.91 9.42
N ASN A 113 -29.18 -29.01 9.99
CA ASN A 113 -28.72 -28.16 11.09
C ASN A 113 -27.97 -26.90 10.63
N PHE A 114 -27.68 -26.77 9.33
CA PHE A 114 -26.82 -25.72 8.80
C PHE A 114 -27.34 -24.32 9.13
N LYS A 115 -28.65 -24.11 8.98
CA LYS A 115 -29.31 -22.84 9.31
C LYS A 115 -29.12 -22.50 10.80
N THR A 116 -29.21 -23.47 11.68
CA THR A 116 -28.98 -23.30 13.12
C THR A 116 -27.53 -22.99 13.43
N ILE A 117 -26.58 -23.62 12.74
CA ILE A 117 -25.14 -23.36 12.89
C ILE A 117 -24.81 -21.92 12.45
N VAL A 118 -25.29 -21.48 11.28
CA VAL A 118 -25.08 -20.10 10.83
C VAL A 118 -25.74 -19.11 11.78
N ASN A 119 -26.98 -19.38 12.19
CA ASN A 119 -27.70 -18.51 13.11
C ASN A 119 -27.05 -18.46 14.49
N SER A 120 -26.50 -19.57 15.02
CA SER A 120 -25.83 -19.55 16.32
C SER A 120 -24.53 -18.75 16.26
N ILE A 121 -23.78 -18.83 15.15
CA ILE A 121 -22.58 -18.03 14.93
C ILE A 121 -22.95 -16.54 14.81
N THR A 122 -24.03 -16.21 14.11
CA THR A 122 -24.49 -14.82 13.93
C THR A 122 -25.18 -14.26 15.19
N GLN A 123 -25.92 -15.06 15.94
CA GLN A 123 -26.76 -14.59 17.06
C GLN A 123 -26.14 -14.75 18.45
N ASN A 124 -25.25 -15.73 18.71
CA ASN A 124 -24.51 -15.78 19.98
C ASN A 124 -23.64 -14.53 20.21
N TRP A 125 -23.42 -13.76 19.15
CA TRP A 125 -22.75 -12.47 19.18
C TRP A 125 -23.66 -11.32 19.66
N ASN A 126 -24.95 -11.34 19.34
CA ASN A 126 -25.89 -10.24 19.64
C ASN A 126 -26.21 -10.08 21.14
N ASN A 127 -25.80 -11.02 21.99
CA ASN A 127 -26.05 -10.98 23.43
C ASN A 127 -25.06 -10.07 24.20
N ASN A 128 -24.00 -9.58 23.56
CA ASN A 128 -22.95 -8.76 24.19
C ASN A 128 -22.96 -7.27 23.76
N ASN A 129 -24.11 -6.71 23.36
CA ASN A 129 -24.21 -5.35 22.80
C ASN A 129 -23.34 -5.10 21.55
N GLN A 130 -23.00 -6.16 20.81
CA GLN A 130 -22.27 -6.07 19.54
C GLN A 130 -23.23 -6.43 18.41
N THR A 131 -23.74 -5.41 17.72
CA THR A 131 -24.70 -5.54 16.59
C THR A 131 -24.01 -5.87 15.26
N GLU A 132 -22.68 -5.96 15.25
CA GLU A 132 -21.92 -6.05 14.01
C GLU A 132 -21.51 -7.49 13.70
N ASN A 133 -22.11 -8.10 12.67
CA ASN A 133 -21.70 -9.41 12.19
C ASN A 133 -20.22 -9.38 11.77
N TRP A 134 -19.37 -10.10 12.50
CA TRP A 134 -17.93 -10.18 12.27
C TRP A 134 -17.58 -11.20 11.18
N ILE A 135 -18.55 -11.95 10.65
CA ILE A 135 -18.33 -12.86 9.52
C ILE A 135 -18.90 -12.24 8.27
N ALA A 136 -18.02 -11.80 7.38
CA ALA A 136 -18.40 -11.12 6.14
C ALA A 136 -18.52 -12.07 4.95
N ASN A 137 -17.78 -13.17 4.95
CA ASN A 137 -17.70 -14.06 3.80
C ASN A 137 -17.85 -15.53 4.21
N TYR A 138 -18.49 -16.31 3.36
CA TYR A 138 -18.69 -17.74 3.55
C TYR A 138 -18.38 -18.48 2.23
N MET A 139 -17.65 -19.59 2.33
CA MET A 139 -17.37 -20.49 1.21
C MET A 139 -17.67 -21.93 1.61
N PHE A 140 -18.45 -22.62 0.78
CA PHE A 140 -18.80 -24.02 0.98
C PHE A 140 -18.30 -24.83 -0.20
N TYR A 141 -17.52 -25.87 0.07
CA TYR A 141 -16.97 -26.72 -0.97
C TYR A 141 -17.21 -28.19 -0.68
N GLY A 142 -17.95 -28.84 -1.57
CA GLY A 142 -18.16 -30.28 -1.56
C GLY A 142 -17.09 -30.95 -2.42
N PHE A 143 -16.47 -32.01 -1.93
CA PHE A 143 -15.56 -32.83 -2.73
C PHE A 143 -15.96 -34.30 -2.68
N VAL A 144 -15.61 -35.03 -3.73
CA VAL A 144 -15.60 -36.50 -3.74
C VAL A 144 -14.20 -36.89 -4.20
N GLN A 145 -13.55 -37.81 -3.48
CA GLN A 145 -12.27 -38.34 -3.95
C GLN A 145 -12.55 -39.10 -5.25
N GLY A 146 -12.02 -38.59 -6.37
CA GLY A 146 -12.00 -39.33 -7.62
C GLY A 146 -11.24 -40.63 -7.41
N THR A 147 -11.81 -41.75 -7.85
CA THR A 147 -11.09 -43.02 -7.98
C THR A 147 -9.89 -42.78 -8.88
N GLN A 148 -8.68 -42.82 -8.31
CA GLN A 148 -7.45 -42.97 -9.10
C GLN A 148 -7.31 -44.43 -9.52
#